data_AF-A0A087UCX6-F1
#
_entry.id   AF-A0A087UCX6-F1
#
_cell.length_a   1.000
_cell.length_b   1.000
_cell.length_c   1.000
_cell.angle_alpha   90.00
_cell.angle_beta   90.00
_cell.angle_gamma   90.00
#
_symmetry.space_group_name_H-M   'P 1'
#
loop_
_entity.id
_entity.type
_entity.pdbx_description
1 polymer ?
#
loop_
_entity_poly.entity_id
_entity_poly.type
_entity_poly.pdbx_seq_one_letter_code
_entity_poly.pdbx_strand_id
1 'polypeptide(L)'
;MQWGQFLDHDLTLTPMHEALHRRPLDCKSCDSAITVHPECLPIPIPPDDPFFPPIHKNSSKNCISFARSLAGQLTLGRREQMDQVTSYIDASNMYGSDACEARMLRASYGGRLNSTKHPFGGKELLPQDVTNVECR
;
A
#
# COMPACT_ATOMS: atom_id res chain seq x y z
N MET A 1 9.71 10.13 -15.23
CA MET A 1 8.72 9.22 -15.83
C MET A 1 7.49 9.23 -14.95
N GLN A 2 6.31 9.65 -15.43
CA GLN A 2 5.09 9.77 -14.60
C GLN A 2 3.95 8.87 -15.10
N TRP A 3 3.75 8.79 -16.42
CA TRP A 3 2.66 8.02 -17.01
C TRP A 3 2.76 6.52 -16.75
N GLY A 4 3.99 5.97 -16.71
CA GLY A 4 4.20 4.55 -16.41
C GLY A 4 3.64 4.15 -15.05
N GLN A 5 3.89 4.95 -14.01
CA GLN A 5 3.32 4.72 -12.68
C GLN A 5 1.80 4.90 -12.66
N PHE A 6 1.30 5.93 -13.36
CA PHE A 6 -0.15 6.15 -13.44
C PHE A 6 -0.88 4.96 -14.07
N LEU A 7 -0.33 4.39 -15.14
CA LEU A 7 -0.89 3.21 -15.81
C LEU A 7 -0.71 1.93 -14.99
N ASP A 8 0.43 1.75 -14.31
CA ASP A 8 0.66 0.62 -13.41
C ASP A 8 -0.41 0.51 -12.33
N HIS A 9 -0.79 1.64 -11.74
CA HIS A 9 -1.85 1.71 -10.73
C HIS A 9 -3.27 1.42 -11.26
N ASP A 10 -3.47 1.39 -12.59
CA ASP A 10 -4.73 0.98 -13.23
C ASP A 10 -4.78 -0.53 -13.52
N LEU A 11 -3.63 -1.21 -13.44
CA LEU A 11 -3.48 -2.61 -13.86
C LEU A 11 -3.20 -3.56 -12.70
N THR A 12 -2.43 -3.12 -11.70
CA THR A 12 -2.00 -4.01 -10.62
C THR A 12 -1.86 -3.28 -9.29
N LEU A 13 -2.34 -3.92 -8.22
CA LEU A 13 -2.07 -3.54 -6.84
C LEU A 13 -2.03 -4.81 -5.99
N THR A 14 -0.83 -5.21 -5.57
CA THR A 14 -0.68 -6.36 -4.68
C THR A 14 -0.66 -5.90 -3.21
N PRO A 15 -1.70 -6.20 -2.42
CA PRO A 15 -1.76 -5.80 -1.02
C PRO A 15 -0.77 -6.57 -0.15
N MET A 16 -0.58 -6.09 1.07
CA MET A 16 0.23 -6.72 2.11
C MET A 16 -0.65 -7.11 3.30
N HIS A 17 -0.16 -7.98 4.18
CA HIS A 17 -0.85 -8.27 5.42
C HIS A 17 -0.90 -7.03 6.33
N GLU A 18 -2.06 -6.80 6.94
CA GLU A 18 -2.28 -5.72 7.90
C GLU A 18 -2.26 -6.26 9.34
N ALA A 19 -1.79 -5.42 10.26
CA ALA A 19 -1.96 -5.57 11.70
C ALA A 19 -3.36 -5.11 12.14
N LEU A 20 -3.60 -5.10 13.46
CA LEU A 20 -4.82 -4.56 14.05
C LEU A 20 -5.08 -3.12 13.55
N HIS A 21 -6.35 -2.80 13.30
CA HIS A 21 -6.80 -1.49 12.81
C HIS A 21 -6.24 -1.06 11.45
N ARG A 22 -6.02 -2.01 10.52
CA ARG A 22 -5.54 -1.74 9.14
C ARG A 22 -4.21 -0.99 9.08
N ARG A 23 -3.34 -1.26 10.04
CA ARG A 23 -1.98 -0.71 10.03
C ARG A 23 -1.05 -1.66 9.29
N PRO A 24 -0.04 -1.17 8.58
CA PRO A 24 1.02 -2.03 8.05
C PRO A 24 1.68 -2.83 9.19
N LEU A 25 2.11 -4.06 8.90
CA LEU A 25 2.93 -4.85 9.83
C LEU A 25 4.27 -4.13 10.11
N ASP A 26 4.66 -4.04 11.38
CA ASP A 26 5.96 -3.47 11.77
C ASP A 26 7.09 -4.52 11.64
N CYS A 27 7.51 -4.79 10.40
CA CYS A 27 8.52 -5.79 10.08
C CYS A 27 9.96 -5.26 10.14
N LYS A 28 10.26 -4.27 10.98
CA LYS A 28 11.60 -3.64 11.05
C LYS A 28 12.66 -4.51 11.69
N SER A 29 12.32 -5.27 12.74
CA SER A 29 13.29 -6.13 13.42
C SER A 29 13.63 -7.34 12.56
N CYS A 30 14.89 -7.77 12.54
CA CYS A 30 15.31 -8.94 11.77
C CYS A 30 14.64 -10.26 12.20
N ASP A 31 14.06 -10.33 13.40
CA ASP A 31 13.32 -11.49 13.93
C ASP A 31 11.79 -11.35 13.83
N SER A 32 11.29 -10.32 13.11
CA SER A 32 9.85 -10.00 13.02
C SER A 32 9.00 -11.14 12.48
N ALA A 33 9.58 -12.06 11.70
CA ALA A 33 8.89 -13.27 11.24
C ALA A 33 8.37 -14.14 12.41
N ILE A 34 9.03 -14.08 13.57
CA ILE A 34 8.71 -14.84 14.77
C ILE A 34 8.03 -13.95 15.81
N THR A 35 8.51 -12.72 15.97
CA THR A 35 8.07 -11.81 17.05
C THR A 35 6.85 -10.97 16.71
N VAL A 36 6.57 -10.76 15.41
CA VAL A 36 5.47 -9.91 14.93
C VAL A 36 4.45 -10.72 14.13
N HIS A 37 4.85 -11.27 12.97
CA HIS A 37 3.97 -12.02 12.09
C HIS A 37 4.77 -12.90 11.12
N PRO A 38 4.34 -14.13 10.78
CA PRO A 38 5.04 -15.02 9.85
C PRO A 38 5.17 -14.50 8.41
N GLU A 39 4.44 -13.42 8.08
CA GLU A 39 4.50 -12.77 6.77
C GLU A 39 5.51 -11.61 6.75
N CYS A 40 6.16 -11.30 7.87
CA CYS A 40 7.36 -10.47 7.84
C CYS A 40 8.52 -11.24 7.21
N LEU A 41 9.22 -10.59 6.28
CA LEU A 41 10.46 -11.11 5.69
C LEU A 41 11.49 -9.97 5.59
N PRO A 42 11.98 -9.46 6.74
CA PRO A 42 12.91 -8.34 6.78
C PRO A 42 14.16 -8.63 5.97
N ILE A 43 14.65 -7.65 5.23
CA ILE A 43 15.83 -7.81 4.36
C ILE A 43 17.09 -7.47 5.18
N PRO A 44 17.99 -8.44 5.43
CA PRO A 44 19.22 -8.17 6.17
C PRO A 44 20.14 -7.23 5.40
N ILE A 45 20.68 -6.24 6.11
CA ILE A 45 21.67 -5.32 5.52
C ILE A 45 23.03 -6.03 5.48
N PRO A 46 23.70 -6.10 4.32
CA PRO A 46 25.00 -6.74 4.21
C PRO A 46 26.08 -5.93 4.95
N PRO A 47 27.19 -6.56 5.37
CA PRO A 47 28.25 -5.90 6.13
C PRO A 47 28.87 -4.67 5.44
N ASP A 48 28.96 -4.71 4.11
CA ASP A 48 29.61 -3.69 3.29
C ASP A 48 28.61 -2.74 2.59
N ASP A 49 27.38 -2.63 3.12
CA ASP A 49 26.40 -1.68 2.59
C ASP A 49 26.89 -0.23 2.78
N PRO A 50 26.96 0.58 1.70
CA PRO A 50 27.52 1.93 1.79
C PRO A 50 26.58 2.96 2.43
N PHE A 51 25.29 2.64 2.59
CA PHE A 51 24.27 3.57 3.07
C PHE A 51 23.73 3.17 4.45
N PHE A 52 23.45 1.88 4.66
CA PHE A 52 22.82 1.38 5.86
C PHE A 52 23.82 0.62 6.74
N PRO A 53 23.95 0.94 8.04
CA PRO A 53 24.83 0.20 8.92
C PRO A 53 24.23 -1.20 9.19
N PRO A 54 25.01 -2.29 9.13
CA PRO A 54 24.50 -3.66 9.34
C PRO A 54 24.07 -3.94 10.79
N ILE A 55 24.49 -3.10 11.74
CA ILE A 55 24.23 -3.24 13.17
C ILE A 55 23.80 -1.87 13.73
N HIS A 56 22.75 -1.87 14.55
CA HIS A 56 22.31 -0.70 15.30
C HIS A 56 23.23 -0.38 16.48
N LYS A 57 23.10 0.81 17.07
CA LYS A 57 23.90 1.25 18.24
C LYS A 57 23.75 0.34 19.48
N ASN A 58 22.64 -0.39 19.58
CA ASN A 58 22.36 -1.35 20.65
C ASN A 58 22.88 -2.77 20.33
N SER A 59 23.75 -2.92 19.34
CA SER A 59 24.33 -4.19 18.87
C SER A 59 23.33 -5.18 18.25
N SER A 60 22.09 -4.77 17.99
CA SER A 60 21.13 -5.59 17.24
C SER A 60 21.37 -5.50 15.73
N LYS A 61 21.07 -6.58 15.00
CA LYS A 61 21.16 -6.59 13.53
C LYS A 61 20.17 -5.58 12.94
N ASN A 62 20.60 -4.88 11.90
CA ASN A 62 19.75 -3.96 11.16
C ASN A 62 19.16 -4.65 9.92
N CYS A 63 17.87 -4.45 9.70
CA CYS A 63 17.14 -4.96 8.54
C CYS A 63 16.26 -3.87 7.93
N ILE A 64 16.02 -3.97 6.63
CA ILE A 64 15.03 -3.15 5.93
C ILE A 64 13.67 -3.82 6.13
N SER A 65 12.69 -3.03 6.58
CA SER A 65 11.33 -3.52 6.83
C SER A 65 10.71 -4.03 5.52
N PHE A 66 10.20 -5.26 5.57
CA PHE A 66 9.52 -5.86 4.43
C PHE A 66 8.51 -6.90 4.92
N ALA A 67 7.26 -6.78 4.44
CA ALA A 67 6.25 -7.81 4.60
C ALA A 67 5.92 -8.41 3.24
N ARG A 68 5.55 -9.69 3.23
CA ARG A 68 5.20 -10.41 2.01
C ARG A 68 3.84 -9.94 1.50
N SER A 69 3.71 -9.93 0.19
CA SER A 69 2.43 -9.78 -0.52
C SER A 69 1.39 -10.76 0.00
N LEU A 70 0.16 -10.29 0.22
CA LEU A 70 -0.96 -11.09 0.69
C LEU A 70 -1.22 -12.27 -0.25
N ALA A 71 -1.45 -13.45 0.33
CA ALA A 71 -1.85 -14.61 -0.45
C ALA A 71 -3.32 -14.50 -0.89
N GLY A 72 -3.60 -14.77 -2.17
CA GLY A 72 -4.98 -14.85 -2.69
C GLY A 72 -5.74 -16.11 -2.26
N GLN A 73 -5.04 -17.08 -1.69
CA GLN A 73 -5.61 -18.34 -1.19
C GLN A 73 -4.81 -18.84 0.03
N LEU A 74 -5.44 -19.59 0.93
CA LEU A 74 -4.81 -20.12 2.15
C LEU A 74 -4.45 -21.61 2.11
N THR A 75 -5.21 -22.44 1.39
CA THR A 75 -5.20 -23.91 1.55
C THR A 75 -5.06 -24.71 0.25
N LEU A 76 -5.04 -24.07 -0.92
CA LEU A 76 -5.10 -24.75 -2.22
C LEU A 76 -3.87 -24.42 -3.08
N GLY A 77 -2.99 -25.40 -3.27
CA GLY A 77 -1.90 -25.32 -4.24
C GLY A 77 -0.73 -24.43 -3.83
N ARG A 78 -0.02 -23.89 -4.82
CA ARG A 78 1.10 -22.96 -4.59
C ARG A 78 0.56 -21.60 -4.15
N ARG A 79 1.38 -20.85 -3.41
CA ARG A 79 1.02 -19.49 -2.99
C ARG A 79 0.95 -18.59 -4.23
N GLU A 80 -0.23 -18.04 -4.48
CA GLU A 80 -0.48 -17.00 -5.47
C GLU A 80 -0.81 -15.69 -4.76
N GLN A 81 -0.44 -14.55 -5.35
CA GLN A 81 -0.75 -13.22 -4.82
C GLN A 81 -2.11 -12.73 -5.33
N MET A 82 -2.72 -11.83 -4.58
CA MET A 82 -3.94 -11.14 -4.99
C MET A 82 -3.59 -9.87 -5.77
N ASP A 83 -4.40 -9.58 -6.78
CA ASP A 83 -4.52 -8.24 -7.36
C ASP A 83 -5.80 -7.59 -6.84
N GLN A 84 -5.70 -6.41 -6.25
CA GLN A 84 -6.82 -5.69 -5.65
C GLN A 84 -7.51 -4.71 -6.61
N VAL A 85 -6.94 -4.48 -7.79
CA VAL A 85 -7.56 -3.65 -8.83
C VAL A 85 -8.10 -4.50 -9.97
N THR A 86 -8.82 -3.87 -10.90
CA THR A 86 -9.28 -4.56 -12.11
C THR A 86 -8.07 -4.79 -13.04
N SER A 87 -8.10 -5.87 -13.83
CA SER A 87 -6.99 -6.19 -14.74
C SER A 87 -7.01 -5.41 -16.06
N TYR A 88 -7.98 -4.51 -16.23
CA TYR A 88 -8.21 -3.80 -17.49
C TYR A 88 -7.67 -2.38 -17.41
N ILE A 89 -7.35 -1.79 -18.57
CA ILE A 89 -7.09 -0.35 -18.64
C ILE A 89 -8.45 0.36 -18.69
N ASP A 90 -9.04 0.60 -17.51
CA ASP A 90 -10.39 1.13 -17.35
C ASP A 90 -10.46 2.38 -16.44
N ALA A 91 -9.31 2.92 -16.04
CA ALA A 91 -9.15 4.03 -15.11
C ALA A 91 -9.71 3.74 -13.69
N SER A 92 -9.62 2.50 -13.25
CA SER A 92 -9.89 2.05 -11.88
C SER A 92 -9.11 2.85 -10.84
N ASN A 93 -7.90 3.32 -11.15
CA ASN A 93 -7.14 4.23 -10.28
C ASN A 93 -7.81 5.60 -10.05
N MET A 94 -8.80 5.98 -10.88
CA MET A 94 -9.62 7.19 -10.72
C MET A 94 -11.03 6.89 -10.22
N TYR A 95 -11.59 5.73 -10.58
CA TYR A 95 -13.00 5.39 -10.33
C TYR A 95 -13.20 4.39 -9.20
N GLY A 96 -12.12 3.81 -8.67
CA GLY A 96 -12.12 2.74 -7.69
C GLY A 96 -12.32 1.36 -8.32
N SER A 97 -11.85 0.33 -7.60
CA SER A 97 -11.99 -1.08 -8.03
C SER A 97 -13.09 -1.84 -7.29
N ASP A 98 -13.72 -1.20 -6.31
CA ASP A 98 -14.87 -1.73 -5.59
C ASP A 98 -16.07 -0.77 -5.58
N ALA A 99 -17.28 -1.34 -5.46
CA ALA A 99 -18.52 -0.56 -5.55
C ALA A 99 -18.76 0.40 -4.37
N CYS A 100 -18.12 0.20 -3.22
CA CYS A 100 -18.17 1.13 -2.10
C CYS A 100 -17.26 2.33 -2.37
N GLU A 101 -16.02 2.11 -2.77
CA GLU A 101 -15.07 3.15 -3.16
C GLU A 101 -15.62 3.99 -4.32
N ALA A 102 -16.10 3.35 -5.39
CA ALA A 102 -16.68 4.05 -6.53
C ALA A 102 -17.87 4.93 -6.17
N ARG A 103 -18.66 4.55 -5.15
CA ARG A 103 -19.75 5.39 -4.62
C ARG A 103 -19.22 6.57 -3.80
N MET A 104 -18.20 6.37 -2.98
CA MET A 104 -17.58 7.44 -2.18
C MET A 104 -16.89 8.50 -3.04
N LEU A 105 -16.32 8.07 -4.17
CA LEU A 105 -15.66 8.96 -5.14
C LEU A 105 -16.64 9.78 -5.99
N ARG A 106 -17.96 9.49 -5.96
CA ARG A 106 -18.96 10.23 -6.74
C ARG A 106 -19.63 11.32 -5.93
N ALA A 107 -19.78 12.50 -6.52
CA ALA A 107 -20.54 13.60 -5.92
C ALA A 107 -22.05 13.34 -5.93
N SER A 108 -22.52 12.36 -6.72
CA SER A 108 -23.93 11.98 -6.87
C SER A 108 -24.85 13.10 -7.40
N TYR A 109 -24.28 14.19 -7.92
CA TYR A 109 -24.98 15.24 -8.65
C TYR A 109 -24.23 15.56 -9.95
N GLY A 110 -24.99 15.81 -11.04
CA GLY A 110 -24.42 16.24 -12.33
C GLY A 110 -23.40 15.29 -12.97
N GLY A 111 -23.35 14.01 -12.56
CA GLY A 111 -22.37 13.04 -13.03
C GLY A 111 -20.92 13.31 -12.58
N ARG A 112 -20.70 14.18 -11.59
CA ARG A 112 -19.36 14.59 -11.15
C ARG A 112 -18.75 13.62 -10.14
N LEU A 113 -17.41 13.61 -10.09
CA LEU A 113 -16.67 13.04 -8.97
C LEU A 113 -16.69 14.01 -7.77
N ASN A 114 -16.53 13.43 -6.59
CA ASN A 114 -16.34 14.17 -5.35
C ASN A 114 -15.01 14.93 -5.42
N SER A 115 -14.96 16.11 -4.81
CA SER A 115 -13.80 16.98 -4.89
C SER A 115 -13.72 17.93 -3.71
N THR A 116 -12.52 18.47 -3.48
CA THR A 116 -12.28 19.49 -2.47
C THR A 116 -12.10 20.86 -3.14
N LYS A 117 -12.73 21.89 -2.56
CA LYS A 117 -12.55 23.27 -3.04
C LYS A 117 -11.11 23.70 -2.87
N HIS A 118 -10.57 24.36 -3.88
CA HIS A 118 -9.21 24.90 -3.81
C HIS A 118 -9.13 26.00 -2.74
N PRO A 119 -8.13 25.98 -1.83
CA PRO A 119 -8.03 26.94 -0.73
C PRO A 119 -7.88 28.40 -1.21
N PHE A 120 -7.32 28.60 -2.41
CA PHE A 120 -7.07 29.92 -3.02
C PHE A 120 -7.89 30.20 -4.28
N GLY A 121 -9.05 29.54 -4.46
CA GLY A 121 -9.96 29.83 -5.58
C GLY A 121 -9.54 29.31 -6.96
N GLY A 122 -8.66 28.30 -7.01
CA GLY A 122 -8.30 27.55 -8.23
C GLY A 122 -9.29 26.43 -8.59
N LYS A 123 -8.87 25.55 -9.50
CA LYS A 123 -9.64 24.34 -9.88
C LYS A 123 -9.77 23.38 -8.69
N GLU A 124 -10.86 22.62 -8.69
CA GLU A 124 -11.14 21.57 -7.69
C GLU A 124 -9.96 20.59 -7.56
N LEU A 125 -9.71 20.14 -6.33
CA LEU A 125 -8.70 19.16 -5.96
C LEU A 125 -9.33 17.80 -5.67
N LEU A 126 -8.52 16.75 -5.56
CA LEU A 126 -8.97 15.43 -5.11
C LEU A 126 -9.70 15.53 -3.75
N PRO A 127 -10.71 14.68 -3.50
CA PRO A 127 -11.40 14.66 -2.23
C PRO A 127 -10.42 14.27 -1.11
N GLN A 128 -10.58 14.88 0.07
CA GLN A 128 -9.77 14.55 1.25
C GLN A 128 -10.29 13.30 1.95
N ASP A 129 -9.38 12.39 2.29
CA ASP A 129 -9.66 11.29 3.20
C ASP A 129 -9.11 11.61 4.60
N VAL A 130 -10.00 11.91 5.54
CA VAL A 130 -9.67 12.21 6.94
C VAL A 130 -9.50 10.95 7.80
N THR A 131 -9.79 9.78 7.23
CA THR A 131 -9.75 8.48 7.92
C THR A 131 -8.49 7.69 7.62
N ASN A 132 -7.75 8.03 6.55
CA ASN A 132 -6.50 7.39 6.22
C ASN A 132 -5.47 7.56 7.36
N VAL A 133 -5.11 6.44 7.99
CA VAL A 133 -4.21 6.39 9.13
C VAL A 133 -2.75 6.68 8.77
N GLU A 134 -2.39 6.57 7.49
CA GLU A 134 -1.04 6.86 6.99
C GLU A 134 -0.82 8.35 6.69
N CYS A 135 -1.89 9.13 6.54
CA CYS A 135 -1.85 10.56 6.25
C CYS A 135 -1.94 11.46 7.50
N ARG A 136 -1.59 10.93 8.69
CA ARG A 136 -1.60 11.67 9.96
C ARG A 136 -0.30 12.41 10.26
#